data_AF-A0A538QT53-F1
#
_entry.id   AF-A0A538QT53-F1
#
_cell.length_a   1.000
_cell.length_b   1.000
_cell.length_c   1.000
_cell.angle_alpha   90.00
_cell.angle_beta   90.00
_cell.angle_gamma   90.00
#
_symmetry.space_group_name_H-M   'P 1'
#
loop_
_entity.id
_entity.type
_entity.pdbx_description
1 polymer ?
#
loop_
_entity_poly.entity_id
_entity_poly.type
_entity_poly.pdbx_seq_one_letter_code
_entity_poly.pdbx_strand_id
1 'polypeptide(L)'
;MSREDVVLQRPEDVRFLVQVFHTPSACAGAATAYLLRRIAYRAGAYAPGIQEHIFHELNTSREGGSIEKVQHWFTGRVSSLHELGYRLQCRRVATPTAAIFDWVRAGRGYRGAMLPTNFRKLHPTPGAAGDQIPDDAIQHAVGITIDRLDPKLDEELVMIDPWPGVLGGAKDRDKVSPALESAHRDKNFHALVYYWVGWS
;
A
#
# COMPACT_ATOMS: atom_id res chain seq x y z
N MET A 1 8.09 38.24 -30.32
CA MET A 1 7.42 36.94 -30.16
C MET A 1 8.32 35.88 -30.78
N SER A 2 9.17 35.24 -29.97
CA SER A 2 10.01 34.12 -30.41
C SER A 2 9.33 32.79 -30.05
N ARG A 3 9.54 31.81 -30.92
CA ARG A 3 8.73 30.62 -31.13
C ARG A 3 9.27 29.40 -30.36
N GLU A 4 9.90 29.61 -29.20
CA GLU A 4 10.73 28.58 -28.54
C GLU A 4 10.45 28.33 -27.04
N ASP A 5 9.41 28.92 -26.45
CA ASP A 5 8.94 28.50 -25.12
C ASP A 5 7.97 27.31 -25.23
N VAL A 6 8.41 26.23 -25.86
CA VAL A 6 7.76 24.93 -25.65
C VAL A 6 8.35 24.39 -24.35
N VAL A 7 7.67 24.70 -23.24
CA VAL A 7 7.91 24.02 -21.97
C VAL A 7 7.56 22.55 -22.17
N LEU A 8 8.56 21.74 -22.55
CA LEU A 8 8.48 20.29 -22.46
C LEU A 8 8.36 19.96 -20.97
N GLN A 9 7.12 19.80 -20.48
CA GLN A 9 6.86 19.19 -19.18
C GLN A 9 7.65 17.89 -19.13
N ARG A 10 8.57 17.78 -18.18
CA ARG A 10 9.29 16.55 -17.93
C ARG A 10 8.28 15.55 -17.33
N PRO A 11 8.43 14.23 -17.51
CA PRO A 11 7.53 13.24 -16.89
C PRO A 11 7.39 13.39 -15.36
N GLU A 12 8.40 13.98 -14.71
CA GLU A 12 8.42 14.33 -13.28
C GLU A 12 7.55 15.55 -12.90
N ASP A 13 7.07 16.34 -13.88
CA ASP A 13 6.20 17.50 -13.70
C ASP A 13 4.70 17.12 -13.66
N VAL A 14 4.33 15.95 -14.22
CA VAL A 14 2.98 15.37 -14.10
C VAL A 14 3.03 14.24 -13.08
N ARG A 15 3.05 14.61 -11.79
CA ARG A 15 3.12 13.65 -10.70
C ARG A 15 1.81 12.89 -10.58
N PHE A 16 1.83 11.64 -11.01
CA PHE A 16 0.72 10.73 -10.75
C PHE A 16 0.64 10.44 -9.25
N LEU A 17 -0.42 10.95 -8.60
CA LEU A 17 -0.75 10.62 -7.22
C LEU A 17 -1.59 9.33 -7.21
N VAL A 18 -0.96 8.22 -6.84
CA VAL A 18 -1.69 6.98 -6.53
C VAL A 18 -2.62 7.29 -5.35
N GLN A 19 -3.94 7.24 -5.57
CA GLN A 19 -4.91 7.49 -4.51
C GLN A 19 -5.00 6.28 -3.57
N VAL A 20 -5.19 6.55 -2.28
CA VAL A 20 -5.53 5.54 -1.27
C VAL A 20 -7.05 5.41 -1.24
N PHE A 21 -7.56 4.19 -1.37
CA PHE A 21 -8.98 3.93 -1.25
C PHE A 21 -9.32 3.66 0.22
N HIS A 22 -10.18 4.47 0.83
CA HIS A 22 -10.56 4.28 2.22
C HIS A 22 -11.67 3.24 2.38
N THR A 23 -11.47 2.30 3.30
CA THR A 23 -12.46 1.25 3.56
C THR A 23 -12.26 0.62 4.94
N PRO A 24 -13.34 0.40 5.71
CA PRO A 24 -13.27 -0.30 6.99
C PRO A 24 -13.34 -1.83 6.84
N SER A 25 -13.74 -2.35 5.67
CA SER A 25 -14.02 -3.77 5.43
C SER A 25 -13.08 -4.44 4.43
N ALA A 26 -12.14 -3.69 3.87
CA ALA A 26 -11.18 -4.18 2.88
C ALA A 26 -9.80 -3.53 3.01
N CYS A 27 -9.36 -3.21 4.24
CA CYS A 27 -8.10 -2.50 4.46
C CYS A 27 -6.89 -3.22 3.86
N ALA A 28 -6.83 -4.55 4.02
CA ALA A 28 -5.74 -5.35 3.45
C ALA A 28 -5.69 -5.21 1.93
N GLY A 29 -6.85 -5.28 1.26
CA GLY A 29 -6.93 -5.10 -0.18
C GLY A 29 -6.65 -3.68 -0.64
N ALA A 30 -7.16 -2.66 0.04
CA ALA A 30 -6.88 -1.26 -0.29
C ALA A 30 -5.39 -0.90 -0.13
N ALA A 31 -4.75 -1.34 0.95
CA ALA A 31 -3.31 -1.21 1.14
C ALA A 31 -2.55 -1.94 0.01
N THR A 32 -2.98 -3.16 -0.34
CA THR A 32 -2.37 -3.93 -1.42
C THR A 32 -2.51 -3.23 -2.77
N ALA A 33 -3.70 -2.77 -3.12
CA ALA A 33 -3.97 -2.11 -4.39
C ALA A 33 -3.10 -0.86 -4.54
N TYR A 34 -2.93 -0.08 -3.46
CA TYR A 34 -1.98 1.03 -3.45
C TYR A 34 -0.54 0.58 -3.72
N LEU A 35 -0.06 -0.44 -3.00
CA LEU A 35 1.32 -0.95 -3.16
C LEU A 35 1.58 -1.45 -4.58
N LEU A 36 0.67 -2.22 -5.17
CA LEU A 36 0.81 -2.74 -6.53
C LEU A 36 0.90 -1.62 -7.56
N ARG A 37 0.02 -0.60 -7.46
CA ARG A 37 0.08 0.59 -8.32
C ARG A 37 1.40 1.34 -8.14
N ARG A 38 1.86 1.53 -6.89
CA ARG A 38 3.09 2.28 -6.60
C ARG A 38 4.34 1.57 -7.12
N ILE A 39 4.42 0.24 -6.97
CA ILE A 39 5.51 -0.58 -7.50
C ILE A 39 5.48 -0.55 -9.04
N ALA A 40 4.32 -0.72 -9.66
CA ALA A 40 4.21 -0.68 -11.11
C ALA A 40 4.52 0.71 -11.69
N TYR A 41 4.14 1.77 -10.99
CA TYR A 41 4.50 3.15 -11.34
C TYR A 41 6.02 3.35 -11.27
N ARG A 42 6.66 2.85 -10.21
CA ARG A 42 8.12 2.86 -10.10
C ARG A 42 8.80 2.08 -11.22
N ALA A 43 8.19 1.01 -11.70
CA ALA A 43 8.67 0.22 -12.83
C ALA A 43 8.36 0.83 -14.21
N GLY A 44 7.66 1.96 -14.28
CA GLY A 44 7.24 2.58 -15.54
C GLY A 44 6.19 1.78 -16.32
N ALA A 45 5.59 0.76 -15.70
CA ALA A 45 4.59 -0.12 -16.31
C ALA A 45 3.15 0.32 -16.01
N TYR A 46 2.98 1.20 -15.02
CA TYR A 46 1.66 1.67 -14.63
C TYR A 46 1.20 2.80 -15.53
N ALA A 47 0.11 2.55 -16.25
CA ALA A 47 -0.72 3.56 -16.89
C ALA A 47 -2.07 3.62 -16.16
N PRO A 48 -2.72 4.79 -16.01
CA PRO A 48 -4.13 4.86 -15.64
C PRO A 48 -5.01 4.32 -16.78
N GLY A 49 -6.06 3.55 -16.48
CA GLY A 49 -6.93 2.97 -17.52
C GLY A 49 -7.70 1.73 -17.07
N ILE A 50 -8.11 0.88 -18.02
CA ILE A 50 -8.98 -0.30 -17.80
C ILE A 50 -8.40 -1.27 -16.74
N GLN A 51 -7.08 -1.40 -16.69
CA GLN A 51 -6.33 -2.16 -15.69
C GLN A 51 -6.63 -1.76 -14.24
N GLU A 52 -7.16 -0.55 -13.99
CA GLU A 52 -7.62 -0.12 -12.67
C GLU A 52 -8.77 -0.97 -12.14
N HIS A 53 -9.59 -1.55 -13.02
CA HIS A 53 -10.69 -2.42 -12.61
C HIS A 53 -10.17 -3.65 -11.88
N ILE A 54 -9.02 -4.20 -12.28
CA ILE A 54 -8.40 -5.34 -11.61
C ILE A 54 -8.02 -4.96 -10.18
N PHE A 55 -7.29 -3.86 -9.99
CA PHE A 55 -6.91 -3.42 -8.65
C PHE A 55 -8.09 -2.92 -7.81
N HIS A 56 -9.19 -2.49 -8.43
CA HIS A 56 -10.40 -2.10 -7.72
C HIS A 56 -11.11 -3.29 -7.07
N GLU A 57 -10.96 -4.51 -7.57
CA GLU A 57 -11.53 -5.72 -6.95
C GLU A 57 -11.08 -5.88 -5.49
N LEU A 58 -9.81 -5.54 -5.22
CA LEU A 58 -9.22 -5.55 -3.88
C LEU A 58 -9.87 -4.54 -2.91
N ASN A 59 -10.60 -3.55 -3.39
CA ASN A 59 -11.28 -2.58 -2.53
C ASN A 59 -12.63 -3.12 -1.99
N THR A 60 -13.01 -4.34 -2.37
CA THR A 60 -14.23 -5.00 -1.89
C THR A 60 -13.93 -5.91 -0.70
N SER A 61 -14.87 -6.08 0.22
CA SER A 61 -14.71 -7.01 1.36
C SER A 61 -14.58 -8.48 0.93
N ARG A 62 -15.02 -8.81 -0.29
CA ARG A 62 -14.90 -10.14 -0.89
C ARG A 62 -13.43 -10.52 -1.11
N GLU A 63 -12.66 -9.64 -1.75
CA GLU A 63 -11.27 -9.92 -2.13
C GLU A 63 -10.24 -9.26 -1.18
N GLY A 64 -10.57 -8.09 -0.63
CA GLY A 64 -9.68 -7.29 0.20
C GLY A 64 -9.85 -7.41 1.71
N GLY A 65 -10.83 -8.20 2.16
CA GLY A 65 -11.21 -8.25 3.58
C GLY A 65 -10.17 -8.92 4.48
N SER A 66 -9.25 -9.73 3.97
CA SER A 66 -8.21 -10.34 4.81
C SER A 66 -6.95 -10.63 4.02
N ILE A 67 -5.87 -10.95 4.75
CA ILE A 67 -4.62 -11.37 4.15
C ILE A 67 -4.79 -12.63 3.29
N GLU A 68 -5.61 -13.60 3.71
CA GLU A 68 -5.91 -14.82 2.96
C GLU A 68 -6.63 -14.50 1.64
N LYS A 69 -7.65 -13.64 1.70
CA LYS A 69 -8.43 -13.25 0.51
C LYS A 69 -7.55 -12.52 -0.51
N VAL A 70 -6.73 -11.59 -0.05
CA VAL A 70 -5.79 -10.87 -0.92
C VAL A 70 -4.78 -11.81 -1.55
N GLN A 71 -4.24 -12.78 -0.79
CA GLN A 71 -3.31 -13.77 -1.31
C GLN A 71 -3.97 -14.66 -2.38
N HIS A 72 -5.20 -15.09 -2.12
CA HIS A 72 -5.99 -15.89 -3.06
C HIS A 72 -6.27 -15.12 -4.35
N TRP A 73 -6.75 -13.88 -4.23
CA TRP A 73 -6.96 -12.96 -5.34
C TRP A 73 -5.69 -12.81 -6.19
N PHE A 74 -4.54 -12.56 -5.54
CA PHE A 74 -3.29 -12.35 -6.27
C PHE A 74 -2.89 -13.60 -7.06
N THR A 75 -3.00 -14.78 -6.45
CA THR A 75 -2.72 -16.06 -7.12
C THR A 75 -3.64 -16.26 -8.33
N GLY A 76 -4.92 -15.88 -8.22
CA GLY A 76 -5.87 -15.96 -9.33
C GLY A 76 -5.63 -14.92 -10.44
N ARG A 77 -4.96 -13.80 -10.14
CA ARG A 77 -4.74 -12.68 -11.08
C ARG A 77 -3.34 -12.61 -11.68
N VAL A 78 -2.35 -13.35 -11.14
CA VAL A 78 -0.94 -13.23 -11.54
C VAL A 78 -0.72 -13.41 -13.04
N SER A 79 -1.37 -14.39 -13.67
CA SER A 79 -1.24 -14.63 -15.12
C SER A 79 -1.78 -13.46 -15.94
N SER A 80 -2.98 -12.97 -15.61
CA SER A 80 -3.57 -11.80 -16.28
C SER A 80 -2.74 -10.53 -16.08
N LEU A 81 -2.16 -10.35 -14.89
CA LEU A 81 -1.24 -9.23 -14.62
C LEU A 81 0.01 -9.33 -15.52
N HIS A 82 0.57 -10.53 -15.66
CA HIS A 82 1.73 -10.77 -16.55
C HIS A 82 1.41 -10.52 -18.03
N GLU A 83 0.23 -10.94 -18.50
CA GLU A 83 -0.25 -10.67 -19.87
C GLU A 83 -0.39 -9.16 -20.13
N LEU A 84 -0.77 -8.39 -19.11
CA LEU A 84 -0.83 -6.93 -19.14
C LEU A 84 0.54 -6.25 -18.93
N GLY A 85 1.63 -7.03 -18.84
CA GLY A 85 2.99 -6.52 -18.69
C GLY A 85 3.43 -6.23 -17.25
N TYR A 86 2.59 -6.48 -16.24
CA TYR A 86 2.96 -6.33 -14.84
C TYR A 86 3.78 -7.52 -14.36
N ARG A 87 5.04 -7.32 -13.97
CA ARG A 87 5.89 -8.38 -13.40
C ARG A 87 5.82 -8.42 -11.87
N LEU A 88 4.61 -8.22 -11.34
CA LEU A 88 4.36 -8.19 -9.90
C LEU A 88 4.35 -9.62 -9.34
N GLN A 89 4.93 -9.77 -8.14
CA GLN A 89 4.90 -11.01 -7.38
C GLN A 89 4.46 -10.75 -5.95
N CYS A 90 3.90 -11.78 -5.33
CA CYS A 90 3.40 -11.76 -3.97
C CYS A 90 3.89 -13.00 -3.22
N ARG A 91 4.28 -12.82 -1.96
CA ARG A 91 4.63 -13.93 -1.07
C ARG A 91 4.12 -13.65 0.34
N ARG A 92 3.52 -14.67 0.98
CA ARG A 92 3.22 -14.63 2.42
C ARG A 92 4.46 -14.95 3.24
N VAL A 93 4.70 -14.15 4.27
CA VAL A 93 5.81 -14.32 5.20
C VAL A 93 5.31 -14.24 6.64
N ALA A 94 6.10 -14.77 7.56
CA ALA A 94 5.94 -14.59 9.00
C ALA A 94 7.32 -14.18 9.53
N THR A 95 7.58 -12.88 9.64
CA THR A 95 8.93 -12.35 9.86
C THR A 95 8.86 -11.05 10.66
N PRO A 96 9.78 -10.81 11.62
CA PRO A 96 9.78 -9.59 12.41
C PRO A 96 9.69 -8.33 11.56
N THR A 97 8.93 -7.33 12.05
CA THR A 97 8.63 -6.08 11.34
C THR A 97 9.90 -5.37 10.85
N ALA A 98 10.96 -5.33 11.66
CA ALA A 98 12.23 -4.71 11.29
C ALA A 98 12.86 -5.33 10.03
N ALA A 99 12.86 -6.66 9.92
CA ALA A 99 13.41 -7.34 8.74
C ALA A 99 12.55 -7.10 7.48
N ILE A 100 11.24 -6.93 7.63
CA ILE A 100 10.37 -6.50 6.53
C ILE A 100 10.74 -5.08 6.08
N PHE A 101 10.96 -4.16 7.02
CA PHE A 101 11.35 -2.79 6.70
C PHE A 101 12.67 -2.72 5.96
N ASP A 102 13.67 -3.47 6.40
CA ASP A 102 14.98 -3.50 5.73
C ASP A 102 14.87 -4.11 4.33
N TRP A 103 14.05 -5.16 4.16
CA TRP A 103 13.78 -5.75 2.86
C TRP A 103 13.07 -4.77 1.90
N VAL A 104 12.10 -3.99 2.40
CA VAL A 104 11.39 -2.95 1.63
C VAL A 104 12.35 -1.81 1.24
N ARG A 105 13.15 -1.31 2.19
CA ARG A 105 14.17 -0.26 1.94
C ARG A 105 15.16 -0.69 0.87
N ALA A 106 15.67 -1.91 0.95
CA ALA A 106 16.59 -2.45 -0.05
C ALA A 106 15.97 -2.51 -1.45
N GLY A 107 14.65 -2.54 -1.57
CA GLY A 107 13.93 -2.51 -2.84
C GLY A 107 13.81 -1.16 -3.51
N ARG A 108 14.15 -0.04 -2.84
CA ARG A 108 14.14 1.32 -3.41
C ARG A 108 12.86 1.67 -4.21
N GLY A 109 11.70 1.27 -3.69
CA GLY A 109 10.38 1.50 -4.29
C GLY A 109 9.86 0.38 -5.21
N TYR A 110 10.65 -0.65 -5.50
CA TYR A 110 10.23 -1.85 -6.23
C TYR A 110 9.72 -2.98 -5.33
N ARG A 111 9.67 -2.72 -4.02
CA ARG A 111 9.20 -3.65 -2.98
C ARG A 111 8.24 -2.93 -2.05
N GLY A 112 7.28 -3.66 -1.53
CA GLY A 112 6.34 -3.19 -0.52
C GLY A 112 5.78 -4.34 0.31
N ALA A 113 5.14 -4.02 1.43
CA ALA A 113 4.55 -5.02 2.29
C ALA A 113 3.20 -4.57 2.85
N MET A 114 2.22 -5.47 2.87
CA MET A 114 0.96 -5.29 3.59
C MET A 114 1.01 -6.05 4.90
N LEU A 115 0.79 -5.32 6.00
CA LEU A 115 0.88 -5.83 7.36
C LEU A 115 -0.51 -5.74 8.00
N PRO A 116 -1.18 -6.88 8.26
CA PRO A 116 -2.27 -6.95 9.22
C PRO A 116 -1.80 -6.41 10.58
N THR A 117 -2.66 -5.63 11.21
CA THR A 117 -2.31 -4.92 12.45
C THR A 117 -3.53 -4.83 13.37
N ASN A 118 -3.33 -4.26 14.55
CA ASN A 118 -4.39 -3.95 15.50
C ASN A 118 -4.69 -2.44 15.43
N PHE A 119 -5.90 -2.11 14.98
CA PHE A 119 -6.36 -0.73 14.83
C PHE A 119 -6.20 0.08 16.13
N ARG A 120 -6.69 -0.44 17.26
CA ARG A 120 -6.68 0.27 18.56
C ARG A 120 -5.26 0.58 19.05
N LYS A 121 -4.28 -0.27 18.72
CA LYS A 121 -2.87 -0.03 19.07
C LYS A 121 -2.24 1.04 18.20
N LEU A 122 -2.59 1.07 16.91
CA LEU A 122 -2.06 2.08 15.98
C LEU A 122 -2.72 3.45 16.18
N HIS A 123 -3.99 3.45 16.59
CA HIS A 123 -4.84 4.62 16.80
C HIS A 123 -5.45 4.63 18.21
N PRO A 124 -4.66 4.97 19.25
CA PRO A 124 -5.07 4.84 20.66
C PRO A 124 -6.05 5.92 21.14
N THR A 125 -6.23 7.02 20.39
CA THR A 125 -7.07 8.15 20.82
C THR A 125 -8.56 7.80 20.71
N PRO A 126 -9.36 7.94 21.78
CA PRO A 126 -10.81 7.76 21.73
C PRO A 126 -11.47 8.73 20.74
N GLY A 127 -12.46 8.27 19.97
CA GLY A 127 -13.12 9.05 18.92
C GLY A 127 -12.41 9.00 17.55
N ALA A 128 -11.23 8.41 17.48
CA ALA A 128 -10.44 8.28 16.25
C ALA A 128 -11.01 7.31 15.20
N ALA A 129 -12.25 6.87 15.31
CA ALA A 129 -12.92 6.08 14.27
C ALA A 129 -14.45 6.18 14.33
N GLY A 130 -14.99 7.21 15.00
CA GLY A 130 -16.40 7.26 15.36
C GLY A 130 -16.79 6.21 16.41
N ASP A 131 -17.91 6.42 17.10
CA ASP A 131 -18.41 5.59 18.21
C ASP A 131 -18.92 4.19 17.77
N GLN A 132 -18.48 3.69 16.62
CA GLN A 132 -18.94 2.42 16.03
C GLN A 132 -17.79 1.57 15.48
N ILE A 133 -16.70 1.39 16.23
CA ILE A 133 -15.72 0.35 15.89
C ILE A 133 -16.26 -0.98 16.45
N PRO A 134 -16.54 -2.00 15.62
CA PRO A 134 -16.79 -3.34 16.12
C PRO A 134 -15.63 -3.77 17.03
N ASP A 135 -15.97 -4.35 18.18
CA ASP A 135 -15.00 -5.07 18.99
C ASP A 135 -14.34 -6.12 18.09
N ASP A 136 -13.03 -5.99 17.91
CA ASP A 136 -12.22 -6.62 16.85
C ASP A 136 -12.44 -6.09 15.42
N ALA A 137 -11.72 -5.03 15.05
CA ALA A 137 -11.37 -4.79 13.65
C ALA A 137 -10.42 -5.91 13.16
N ILE A 138 -10.97 -7.12 12.94
CA ILE A 138 -10.28 -8.36 12.53
C ILE A 138 -9.43 -8.16 11.26
N GLN A 139 -9.64 -7.06 10.53
CA GLN A 139 -9.22 -6.87 9.16
C GLN A 139 -8.41 -5.58 8.91
N HIS A 140 -8.02 -4.84 9.97
CA HIS A 140 -7.16 -3.67 9.78
C HIS A 140 -5.76 -4.08 9.31
N ALA A 141 -5.24 -3.33 8.35
CA ALA A 141 -3.95 -3.56 7.75
C ALA A 141 -3.40 -2.26 7.19
N VAL A 142 -2.07 -2.15 7.15
CA VAL A 142 -1.36 -1.02 6.58
C VAL A 142 -0.41 -1.47 5.47
N GLY A 143 -0.13 -0.58 4.53
CA GLY A 143 0.91 -0.76 3.52
C GLY A 143 2.23 -0.12 3.96
N ILE A 144 3.35 -0.72 3.58
CA ILE A 144 4.70 -0.21 3.82
C ILE A 144 5.44 -0.16 2.49
N THR A 145 5.99 1.00 2.15
CA THR A 145 6.73 1.21 0.91
C THR A 145 7.77 2.33 1.06
N ILE A 146 8.55 2.57 0.00
CA ILE A 146 9.41 3.74 -0.12
C ILE A 146 8.68 4.77 -0.99
N ASP A 147 8.44 5.96 -0.44
CA ASP A 147 7.80 7.07 -1.15
C ASP A 147 8.30 8.43 -0.62
N ARG A 148 7.98 9.51 -1.36
CA ARG A 148 8.20 10.88 -0.89
C ARG A 148 6.92 11.42 -0.25
N LEU A 149 6.98 11.77 1.03
CA LEU A 149 5.89 12.49 1.69
C LEU A 149 5.87 13.98 1.29
N ASP A 150 7.06 14.57 1.08
CA ASP A 150 7.23 15.91 0.51
C ASP A 150 7.98 15.81 -0.82
N PRO A 151 7.45 16.39 -1.91
CA PRO A 151 8.16 16.61 -3.17
C PRO A 151 9.63 17.01 -3.12
N LYS A 152 10.02 17.80 -2.13
CA LYS A 152 11.33 18.42 -1.98
C LYS A 152 12.28 17.60 -1.11
N LEU A 153 11.80 16.53 -0.50
CA LEU A 153 12.58 15.67 0.39
C LEU A 153 12.91 14.35 -0.29
N ASP A 154 13.87 13.64 0.32
CA ASP A 154 14.26 12.31 -0.11
C ASP A 154 13.15 11.28 0.09
N GLU A 155 13.23 10.18 -0.66
CA GLU A 155 12.36 9.03 -0.45
C GLU A 155 12.68 8.36 0.88
N GLU A 156 11.64 8.08 1.67
CA GLU A 156 11.77 7.43 2.97
C GLU A 156 10.79 6.26 3.09
N LEU A 157 10.96 5.48 4.16
CA LEU A 157 10.02 4.42 4.48
C LEU A 157 8.73 5.03 5.02
N VAL A 158 7.64 4.77 4.33
CA VAL A 158 6.32 5.32 4.64
C VAL A 158 5.33 4.21 4.97
N MET A 159 4.35 4.57 5.80
CA MET A 159 3.19 3.77 6.13
C MET A 159 1.95 4.35 5.44
N ILE A 160 1.14 3.45 4.88
CA ILE A 160 -0.11 3.77 4.19
C ILE A 160 -1.24 3.16 5.00
N ASP A 161 -2.17 4.00 5.47
CA ASP A 161 -3.31 3.54 6.26
C ASP A 161 -4.62 3.82 5.50
N PRO A 162 -5.26 2.79 4.91
CA PRO A 162 -6.51 2.93 4.18
C PRO A 162 -7.75 2.95 5.09
N TRP A 163 -7.60 3.01 6.42
CA TRP A 163 -8.76 3.14 7.30
C TRP A 163 -9.45 4.49 7.09
N PRO A 164 -10.79 4.54 6.95
CA PRO A 164 -11.51 5.79 6.75
C PRO A 164 -11.39 6.67 8.00
N GLY A 165 -10.63 7.75 7.88
CA GLY A 165 -10.73 8.99 8.63
C GLY A 165 -11.01 8.86 10.12
N VAL A 166 -9.94 8.77 10.89
CA VAL A 166 -9.89 9.24 12.27
C VAL A 166 -10.38 10.69 12.34
N LEU A 167 -11.37 11.00 13.19
CA LEU A 167 -11.67 12.39 13.56
C LEU A 167 -10.37 13.02 14.09
N GLY A 168 -9.77 13.94 13.33
CA GLY A 168 -8.49 14.59 13.69
C GLY A 168 -7.36 14.52 12.66
N GLY A 169 -7.57 13.93 11.47
CA GLY A 169 -6.63 14.10 10.35
C GLY A 169 -5.50 13.07 10.25
N ALA A 170 -5.81 11.79 10.47
CA ALA A 170 -4.89 10.72 10.06
C ALA A 170 -4.62 10.84 8.55
N LYS A 171 -3.36 11.05 8.19
CA LYS A 171 -2.95 11.13 6.79
C LYS A 171 -2.96 9.73 6.21
N ASP A 172 -3.46 9.59 4.99
CA ASP A 172 -3.43 8.33 4.22
C ASP A 172 -2.02 7.74 4.10
N ARG A 173 -1.02 8.62 4.19
CA ARG A 173 0.42 8.33 4.08
C ARG A 173 1.17 9.13 5.13
N ASP A 174 1.96 8.46 5.95
CA ASP A 174 2.78 9.10 6.97
C ASP A 174 4.07 8.31 7.23
N LYS A 175 4.92 8.83 8.10
CA LYS A 175 6.05 8.08 8.65
C LYS A 175 5.55 6.84 9.37
N VAL A 176 6.40 5.81 9.37
CA VAL A 176 6.09 4.56 10.06
C VAL A 176 5.90 4.82 11.56
N SER A 177 4.72 4.46 12.08
CA SER A 177 4.40 4.59 13.49
C SER A 177 5.28 3.66 14.34
N PRO A 178 5.84 4.14 15.47
CA PRO A 178 6.60 3.28 16.38
C PRO A 178 5.74 2.18 17.02
N ALA A 179 4.41 2.35 17.07
CA ALA A 179 3.49 1.34 17.58
C ALA A 179 3.28 0.16 16.62
N LEU A 180 3.67 0.30 15.35
CA LEU A 180 3.39 -0.70 14.31
C LEU A 180 4.03 -2.05 14.61
N GLU A 181 5.22 -2.09 15.20
CA GLU A 181 5.85 -3.38 15.53
C GLU A 181 5.03 -4.16 16.55
N SER A 182 4.59 -3.50 17.63
CA SER A 182 3.76 -4.13 18.66
C SER A 182 2.42 -4.57 18.08
N ALA A 183 1.81 -3.77 17.21
CA ALA A 183 0.52 -4.08 16.60
C ALA A 183 0.59 -5.21 15.56
N HIS A 184 1.68 -5.30 14.79
CA HIS A 184 1.95 -6.41 13.87
C HIS A 184 2.31 -7.70 14.61
N ARG A 185 3.00 -7.60 15.76
CA ARG A 185 3.31 -8.74 16.64
C ARG A 185 2.05 -9.46 17.12
N ASP A 186 0.99 -8.73 17.47
CA ASP A 186 -0.31 -9.30 17.84
C ASP A 186 -0.95 -10.15 16.72
N LYS A 187 -0.52 -9.94 15.47
CA LYS A 187 -0.93 -10.71 14.29
C LYS A 187 0.10 -11.78 13.91
N ASN A 188 0.95 -12.19 14.85
CA ASN A 188 2.01 -13.20 14.68
C ASN A 188 3.00 -12.87 13.56
N PHE A 189 3.21 -11.58 13.29
CA PHE A 189 4.12 -11.09 12.25
C PHE A 189 3.80 -11.58 10.82
N HIS A 190 2.56 -11.99 10.56
CA HIS A 190 2.14 -12.34 9.21
C HIS A 190 2.08 -11.11 8.31
N ALA A 191 2.65 -11.20 7.12
CA ALA A 191 2.55 -10.15 6.12
C ALA A 191 2.46 -10.74 4.70
N LEU A 192 1.96 -9.94 3.76
CA LEU A 192 2.21 -10.16 2.33
C LEU A 192 3.26 -9.18 1.86
N VAL A 193 4.30 -9.70 1.22
CA VAL A 193 5.32 -8.89 0.56
C VAL A 193 5.10 -8.91 -0.95
N TYR A 194 5.26 -7.76 -1.56
CA TYR A 194 5.08 -7.54 -3.00
C TYR A 194 6.36 -7.00 -3.60
N TYR A 195 6.67 -7.42 -4.82
CA TYR A 195 7.86 -6.95 -5.51
C TYR A 195 7.70 -7.06 -7.02
N TRP A 196 8.51 -6.28 -7.73
CA TRP A 196 8.65 -6.38 -9.17
C TRP A 196 9.81 -7.31 -9.55
N VAL A 197 9.58 -8.27 -10.44
CA VAL A 197 10.62 -9.24 -10.89
C VAL A 197 11.55 -8.62 -11.92
N GLY A 198 12.85 -8.92 -11.79
CA GLY A 198 13.89 -8.46 -12.71
C GLY A 198 14.62 -7.20 -12.27
N TRP A 199 14.41 -6.77 -11.02
CA TRP A 199 15.16 -5.71 -10.37
C TRP A 199 15.72 -6.25 -9.04
N SER A 200 17.05 -6.41 -8.97
CA SER A 200 17.80 -6.86 -7.78
C SER A 200 19.11 -6.12 -7.65
#